data_AF-A0A9Q1E2B8-F1
#
_entry.id   AF-A0A9Q1E2B8-F1
#
_cell.length_a   1.000
_cell.length_b   1.000
_cell.length_c   1.000
_cell.angle_alpha   90.00
_cell.angle_beta   90.00
_cell.angle_gamma   90.00
#
_symmetry.space_group_name_H-M   'P 1'
#
loop_
_entity.id
_entity.type
_entity.pdbx_description
1 polymer ?
#
loop_
_entity_poly.entity_id
_entity_poly.type
_entity_poly.pdbx_seq_one_letter_code
_entity_poly.pdbx_strand_id
1 'polypeptide(L)'
;MEKAMLDLTPPSMENTPPVLADVEVVEEQQENPGQAVVDPLPLNEEFNPPVSSTPEREQRENTSAEKRCKRLQAEKRKLRKQNKNLKKKLAEMIKEKETARKSEMRAKERVGLSEKFKPKGGKKLGTERKLAAVSFLTRDENSRLLPGKKDTITKNKVKKQRRVLTKPLTELHALYNSEMKKSLRLSYRQFARRRPFYVTEPKTKDRDTCACMEHENVHLLANKLYSRELLKTKSISELLGMIVCDPKNKACMDRVCAKCCFEEVQFPETESSTEVTWEQWKRVTSTMKMDICEMFVLEQVPEACNVHCTLTF
;
A
#
# COMPACT_ATOMS: atom_id res chain seq x y z
N MET A 1 19.64 49.04 -15.00
CA MET A 1 19.99 48.41 -13.70
C MET A 1 19.68 46.92 -13.82
N GLU A 2 20.61 46.19 -14.41
CA GLU A 2 20.49 44.74 -14.63
C GLU A 2 21.25 44.03 -13.50
N LYS A 3 20.55 43.15 -12.79
CA LYS A 3 21.12 42.34 -11.70
C LYS A 3 21.70 41.06 -12.29
N ALA A 4 23.02 40.91 -12.17
CA ALA A 4 23.73 39.67 -12.42
C ALA A 4 23.29 38.59 -11.40
N MET A 5 22.77 37.46 -11.88
CA MET A 5 22.63 36.23 -11.10
C MET A 5 23.87 35.37 -11.38
N LEU A 6 24.65 35.10 -10.32
CA LEU A 6 25.73 34.11 -10.34
C LEU A 6 25.11 32.72 -10.23
N ASP A 7 25.23 31.95 -11.31
CA ASP A 7 24.91 30.53 -11.39
C ASP A 7 26.12 29.73 -10.91
N LEU A 8 25.96 28.97 -9.82
CA LEU A 8 26.98 28.07 -9.26
C LEU A 8 26.39 26.67 -9.19
N THR A 9 26.33 26.01 -10.34
CA THR A 9 26.06 24.57 -10.44
C THR A 9 27.39 23.82 -10.56
N PRO A 10 27.75 22.89 -9.65
CA PRO A 10 28.94 22.05 -9.83
C PRO A 10 28.69 20.93 -10.86
N PRO A 11 29.70 20.54 -11.65
CA PRO A 11 29.56 19.53 -12.69
C PRO A 11 29.42 18.11 -12.15
N SER A 12 28.56 17.35 -12.83
CA SER A 12 28.32 15.91 -12.69
C SER A 12 29.61 15.11 -12.91
N MET A 13 29.93 14.20 -11.99
CA MET A 13 31.02 13.22 -12.14
C MET A 13 30.42 11.88 -12.59
N GLU A 14 30.91 11.39 -13.72
CA GLU A 14 30.55 10.13 -14.37
C GLU A 14 30.99 8.92 -13.54
N ASN A 15 30.13 7.90 -13.53
CA ASN A 15 30.40 6.57 -12.98
C ASN A 15 31.10 5.71 -14.04
N THR A 16 32.33 5.24 -13.75
CA THR A 16 32.91 4.07 -14.42
C THR A 16 33.75 3.26 -13.41
N PRO A 17 33.56 1.93 -13.32
CA PRO A 17 34.06 1.09 -12.22
C PRO A 17 35.49 0.57 -12.43
N PRO A 18 36.26 0.28 -11.37
CA PRO A 18 37.48 -0.51 -11.49
C PRO A 18 37.22 -2.01 -11.28
N VAL A 19 37.90 -2.77 -12.14
CA VAL A 19 37.92 -4.22 -12.30
C VAL A 19 38.50 -4.94 -11.09
N LEU A 20 37.86 -6.06 -10.75
CA LEU A 20 38.31 -7.06 -9.78
C LEU A 20 39.50 -7.86 -10.34
N ALA A 21 40.53 -8.04 -9.53
CA ALA A 21 41.39 -9.22 -9.57
C ALA A 21 41.73 -9.60 -8.12
N ASP A 22 41.34 -10.80 -7.77
CA ASP A 22 41.40 -11.46 -6.46
C ASP A 22 42.83 -11.63 -5.95
N VAL A 23 43.00 -11.75 -4.63
CA VAL A 23 43.32 -13.02 -3.95
C VAL A 23 43.28 -12.79 -2.44
N GLU A 24 42.50 -13.61 -1.76
CA GLU A 24 42.35 -13.74 -0.31
C GLU A 24 43.30 -14.82 0.26
N VAL A 25 43.78 -14.56 1.49
CA VAL A 25 44.12 -15.50 2.60
C VAL A 25 45.40 -16.35 2.43
N VAL A 26 46.33 -16.39 3.41
CA VAL A 26 46.46 -17.35 4.55
C VAL A 26 47.56 -16.77 5.49
N GLU A 27 47.29 -16.40 6.75
CA GLU A 27 47.30 -17.17 8.01
C GLU A 27 48.69 -17.21 8.72
N GLU A 28 48.68 -16.99 10.04
CA GLU A 28 49.85 -16.95 10.94
C GLU A 28 50.51 -18.33 11.10
N GLN A 29 51.84 -18.36 11.32
CA GLN A 29 52.46 -19.07 12.46
C GLN A 29 53.96 -18.77 12.61
N GLN A 30 54.41 -18.84 13.86
CA GLN A 30 55.72 -18.50 14.42
C GLN A 30 56.81 -19.51 14.02
N GLU A 31 58.06 -19.07 13.86
CA GLU A 31 59.27 -19.79 14.35
C GLU A 31 60.42 -18.80 14.64
N ASN A 32 61.17 -19.08 15.71
CA ASN A 32 62.42 -18.45 16.20
C ASN A 32 63.59 -19.42 15.85
N PRO A 33 64.84 -19.27 16.32
CA PRO A 33 65.90 -18.26 16.20
C PRO A 33 67.06 -18.71 15.25
N GLY A 34 67.93 -17.76 14.87
CA GLY A 34 69.40 -17.92 14.68
C GLY A 34 69.95 -18.91 13.64
N GLN A 35 70.77 -18.41 12.70
CA GLN A 35 72.01 -19.10 12.25
C GLN A 35 72.88 -18.10 11.45
N ALA A 36 74.19 -18.13 11.71
CA ALA A 36 75.23 -17.35 11.05
C ALA A 36 75.78 -18.06 9.81
N VAL A 37 76.15 -17.29 8.77
CA VAL A 37 76.99 -17.66 7.59
C VAL A 37 77.50 -16.31 7.03
N VAL A 38 78.72 -15.79 7.23
CA VAL A 38 80.10 -16.15 6.80
C VAL A 38 80.26 -16.49 5.32
N ASP A 39 80.96 -15.64 4.55
CA ASP A 39 82.02 -15.98 3.55
C ASP A 39 82.35 -14.79 2.60
N PRO A 40 83.48 -14.74 1.84
CA PRO A 40 84.89 -14.79 2.32
C PRO A 40 85.95 -13.98 1.46
N LEU A 41 87.18 -13.81 2.01
CA LEU A 41 88.54 -13.72 1.38
C LEU A 41 89.01 -12.42 0.62
N PRO A 42 90.32 -12.21 0.36
CA PRO A 42 91.52 -12.39 1.22
C PRO A 42 92.64 -11.30 1.09
N LEU A 43 93.58 -11.37 2.05
CA LEU A 43 95.05 -11.13 2.03
C LEU A 43 95.64 -9.92 1.27
N ASN A 44 96.36 -9.06 2.01
CA ASN A 44 97.73 -8.68 1.65
C ASN A 44 98.53 -8.34 2.91
N GLU A 45 99.82 -8.63 2.81
CA GLU A 45 100.81 -8.85 3.85
C GLU A 45 101.32 -7.59 4.55
N GLU A 46 101.82 -7.81 5.77
CA GLU A 46 102.95 -7.14 6.44
C GLU A 46 103.18 -5.64 6.16
N PHE A 47 102.69 -4.81 7.08
CA PHE A 47 103.41 -3.61 7.47
C PHE A 47 103.33 -3.42 8.99
N ASN A 48 104.43 -3.72 9.67
CA ASN A 48 104.56 -3.61 11.11
C ASN A 48 105.47 -2.39 11.42
N PRO A 49 104.93 -1.18 11.63
CA PRO A 49 105.72 -0.08 12.17
C PRO A 49 105.80 -0.22 13.70
N PRO A 50 106.95 0.15 14.29
CA PRO A 50 107.35 -0.34 15.60
C PRO A 50 106.44 0.17 16.71
N VAL A 51 106.17 -0.73 17.63
CA VAL A 51 105.59 -0.50 18.94
C VAL A 51 106.43 0.58 19.64
N SER A 52 105.89 1.80 19.72
CA SER A 52 106.36 2.84 20.64
C SER A 52 105.30 2.97 21.73
N SER A 53 105.40 2.07 22.70
CA SER A 53 104.69 2.12 23.96
C SER A 53 105.19 3.32 24.76
N THR A 54 104.58 4.47 24.55
CA THR A 54 104.57 5.52 25.57
C THR A 54 103.24 5.43 26.31
N PRO A 55 103.24 5.08 27.62
CA PRO A 55 102.02 4.80 28.38
C PRO A 55 101.09 6.02 28.52
N GLU A 56 101.53 7.22 28.15
CA GLU A 56 100.74 8.46 28.30
C GLU A 56 99.70 8.69 27.18
N ARG A 57 99.86 8.15 25.97
CA ARG A 57 98.91 8.38 24.86
C ARG A 57 97.68 7.48 24.95
N GLU A 58 97.86 6.20 25.27
CA GLU A 58 96.76 5.24 25.50
C GLU A 58 95.93 5.60 26.75
N GLN A 59 96.55 6.14 27.81
CA GLN A 59 95.83 6.61 29.00
C GLN A 59 94.93 7.83 28.72
N ARG A 60 95.34 8.74 27.82
CA ARG A 60 94.52 9.89 27.41
C ARG A 60 93.37 9.50 26.48
N GLU A 61 93.57 8.54 25.59
CA GLU A 61 92.51 7.99 24.72
C GLU A 61 91.49 7.16 25.51
N ASN A 62 91.94 6.33 26.46
CA ASN A 62 91.06 5.57 27.36
C ASN A 62 90.22 6.47 28.27
N THR A 63 90.79 7.55 28.82
CA THR A 63 90.01 8.52 29.63
C THR A 63 89.02 9.34 28.79
N SER A 64 89.32 9.62 27.52
CA SER A 64 88.41 10.28 26.58
C SER A 64 87.25 9.36 26.18
N ALA A 65 87.53 8.09 25.87
CA ALA A 65 86.53 7.06 25.58
C ALA A 65 85.61 6.79 26.78
N GLU A 66 86.17 6.75 27.99
CA GLU A 66 85.41 6.58 29.23
C GLU A 66 84.49 7.78 29.53
N LYS A 67 84.99 9.02 29.30
CA LYS A 67 84.18 10.24 29.38
C LYS A 67 83.03 10.23 28.36
N ARG A 68 83.28 9.78 27.12
CA ARG A 68 82.25 9.61 26.07
C ARG A 68 81.22 8.56 26.47
N CYS A 69 81.65 7.41 26.99
CA CYS A 69 80.76 6.35 27.46
C CYS A 69 79.86 6.82 28.62
N LYS A 70 80.41 7.55 29.60
CA LYS A 70 79.65 8.17 30.70
C LYS A 70 78.61 9.18 30.18
N ARG A 71 78.97 10.00 29.18
CA ARG A 71 78.06 10.96 28.54
C ARG A 71 76.91 10.27 27.82
N LEU A 72 77.19 9.24 27.02
CA LEU A 72 76.18 8.44 26.32
C LEU A 72 75.26 7.69 27.30
N GLN A 73 75.78 7.20 28.42
CA GLN A 73 74.95 6.60 29.47
C GLN A 73 74.03 7.62 30.15
N ALA A 74 74.52 8.83 30.42
CA ALA A 74 73.71 9.93 30.95
C ALA A 74 72.61 10.34 29.97
N GLU A 75 72.93 10.43 28.68
CA GLU A 75 71.97 10.72 27.61
C GLU A 75 70.92 9.62 27.45
N LYS A 76 71.32 8.34 27.46
CA LYS A 76 70.41 7.19 27.45
C LYS A 76 69.47 7.21 28.65
N ARG A 77 69.95 7.59 29.84
CA ARG A 77 69.10 7.78 31.03
C ARG A 77 68.12 8.95 30.84
N LYS A 78 68.55 10.06 30.24
CA LYS A 78 67.69 11.22 29.92
C LYS A 78 66.60 10.86 28.91
N LEU A 79 66.95 10.18 27.82
CA LEU A 79 66.02 9.70 26.79
C LEU A 79 65.03 8.67 27.34
N ARG A 80 65.45 7.80 28.26
CA ARG A 80 64.54 6.87 28.96
C ARG A 80 63.50 7.60 29.80
N LYS A 81 63.91 8.64 30.52
CA LYS A 81 62.98 9.49 31.30
C LYS A 81 62.00 10.22 30.37
N GLN A 82 62.49 10.80 29.27
CA GLN A 82 61.64 11.46 28.28
C GLN A 82 60.64 10.50 27.63
N ASN A 83 61.08 9.30 27.23
CA ASN A 83 60.20 8.26 26.70
C ASN A 83 59.12 7.84 27.71
N LYS A 84 59.47 7.70 28.99
CA LYS A 84 58.48 7.39 30.04
C LYS A 84 57.42 8.50 30.16
N ASN A 85 57.83 9.77 30.10
CA ASN A 85 56.91 10.90 30.13
C ASN A 85 56.04 10.98 28.87
N LEU A 86 56.59 10.75 27.68
CA LEU A 86 55.85 10.73 26.43
C LEU A 86 54.81 9.60 26.40
N LYS A 87 55.19 8.39 26.86
CA LYS A 87 54.25 7.27 27.02
C LYS A 87 53.11 7.60 27.98
N LYS A 88 53.39 8.30 29.08
CA LYS A 88 52.36 8.74 30.03
C LYS A 88 51.39 9.74 29.38
N LYS A 89 51.91 10.76 28.69
CA LYS A 89 51.10 11.75 27.96
C LYS A 89 50.23 11.10 26.87
N LEU A 90 50.79 10.13 26.13
CA LEU A 90 50.05 9.40 25.11
C LEU A 90 48.88 8.61 25.73
N ALA A 91 49.10 7.97 26.88
CA ALA A 91 48.04 7.25 27.59
C ALA A 91 46.93 8.19 28.11
N GLU A 92 47.28 9.40 28.58
CA GLU A 92 46.31 10.43 28.96
C GLU A 92 45.47 10.89 27.76
N MET A 93 46.11 11.20 26.63
CA MET A 93 45.43 11.58 25.38
C MET A 93 44.46 10.50 24.87
N ILE A 94 44.86 9.22 24.96
CA ILE A 94 43.99 8.09 24.57
C ILE A 94 42.74 8.04 25.47
N LYS A 95 42.93 8.17 26.79
CA LYS A 95 41.80 8.20 27.74
C LYS A 95 40.86 9.36 27.48
N GLU A 96 41.40 10.56 27.24
CA GLU A 96 40.60 11.74 26.90
C GLU A 96 39.77 11.51 25.63
N LYS A 97 40.40 10.96 24.57
CA LYS A 97 39.70 10.64 23.32
C LYS A 97 38.58 9.61 23.52
N GLU A 98 38.79 8.59 24.36
CA GLU A 98 37.73 7.63 24.68
C GLU A 98 36.58 8.26 25.48
N THR A 99 36.88 9.14 26.44
CA THR A 99 35.84 9.86 27.19
C THR A 99 35.04 10.79 26.29
N ALA A 100 35.70 11.49 25.36
CA ALA A 100 35.05 12.33 24.36
C ALA A 100 34.13 11.50 23.46
N ARG A 101 34.59 10.37 22.93
CA ARG A 101 33.76 9.44 22.13
C ARG A 101 32.54 8.94 22.90
N LYS A 102 32.71 8.53 24.17
CA LYS A 102 31.59 8.09 25.02
C LYS A 102 30.59 9.23 25.28
N SER A 103 31.08 10.45 25.49
CA SER A 103 30.21 11.62 25.68
C SER A 103 29.42 11.96 24.42
N GLU A 104 30.05 11.86 23.24
CA GLU A 104 29.43 12.10 21.94
C GLU A 104 28.35 11.05 21.64
N MET A 105 28.61 9.76 21.92
CA MET A 105 27.59 8.71 21.79
C MET A 105 26.37 8.99 22.68
N ARG A 106 26.59 9.36 23.95
CA ARG A 106 25.49 9.71 24.88
C ARG A 106 24.72 10.94 24.42
N ALA A 107 25.39 11.95 23.83
CA ALA A 107 24.75 13.12 23.26
C ALA A 107 23.87 12.75 22.05
N LYS A 108 24.39 11.93 21.13
CA LYS A 108 23.63 11.43 19.97
C LYS A 108 22.40 10.61 20.38
N GLU A 109 22.52 9.78 21.42
CA GLU A 109 21.41 9.00 21.97
C GLU A 109 20.29 9.89 22.55
N ARG A 110 20.66 10.95 23.29
CA ARG A 110 19.70 11.95 23.79
C ARG A 110 18.98 12.69 22.67
N VAL A 111 19.70 13.08 21.61
CA VAL A 111 19.13 13.75 20.44
C VAL A 111 18.17 12.80 19.68
N GLY A 112 18.60 11.56 19.43
CA GLY A 112 17.77 10.54 18.77
C GLY A 112 16.52 10.14 19.56
N LEU A 113 16.54 10.25 20.89
CA LEU A 113 15.36 10.09 21.72
C LEU A 113 14.40 11.29 21.56
N SER A 114 14.91 12.53 21.55
CA SER A 114 14.11 13.74 21.35
C SER A 114 13.39 13.78 19.99
N GLU A 115 14.02 13.24 18.94
CA GLU A 115 13.48 13.21 17.59
C GLU A 115 12.31 12.22 17.44
N LYS A 116 12.30 11.17 18.27
CA LYS A 116 11.19 10.20 18.39
C LYS A 116 9.97 10.77 19.14
N PHE A 117 10.12 11.92 19.82
CA PHE A 117 9.07 12.59 20.59
C PHE A 117 8.58 13.91 19.98
N LYS A 118 8.69 14.12 18.66
CA LYS A 118 7.90 15.19 18.01
C LYS A 118 6.39 14.92 18.27
N PRO A 119 5.62 15.89 18.79
CA PRO A 119 4.23 15.66 19.16
C PRO A 119 3.41 15.18 17.95
N LYS A 120 2.62 14.13 18.17
CA LYS A 120 1.80 13.40 17.18
C LYS A 120 0.64 14.23 16.59
N GLY A 121 0.85 15.47 16.17
CA GLY A 121 -0.19 16.31 15.56
C GLY A 121 -0.84 15.68 14.33
N GLY A 122 -0.04 14.96 13.52
CA GLY A 122 -0.55 14.26 12.33
C GLY A 122 -1.49 13.09 12.61
N LYS A 123 -1.41 12.46 13.80
CA LYS A 123 -2.31 11.33 14.14
C LYS A 123 -3.73 11.80 14.45
N LYS A 124 -3.88 12.95 15.12
CA LYS A 124 -5.18 13.54 15.44
C LYS A 124 -5.93 13.93 14.16
N LEU A 125 -5.28 14.71 13.29
CA LEU A 125 -5.86 15.13 12.01
C LEU A 125 -6.16 13.93 11.09
N GLY A 126 -5.32 12.90 11.10
CA GLY A 126 -5.55 11.66 10.36
C GLY A 126 -6.83 10.95 10.79
N THR A 127 -7.07 10.86 12.10
CA THR A 127 -8.29 10.28 12.68
C THR A 127 -9.51 11.14 12.38
N GLU A 128 -9.42 12.46 12.53
CA GLU A 128 -10.51 13.38 12.20
C GLU A 128 -10.92 13.28 10.73
N ARG A 129 -9.95 13.27 9.79
CA ARG A 129 -10.21 13.06 8.36
C ARG A 129 -10.86 11.71 8.07
N LYS A 130 -10.47 10.67 8.80
CA LYS A 130 -11.08 9.34 8.67
C LYS A 130 -12.53 9.37 9.14
N LEU A 131 -12.81 9.95 10.31
CA LEU A 131 -14.16 10.07 10.83
C LEU A 131 -15.05 10.92 9.92
N ALA A 132 -14.53 12.04 9.40
CA ALA A 132 -15.25 12.91 8.48
C ALA A 132 -15.64 12.18 7.18
N ALA A 133 -14.69 11.46 6.56
CA ALA A 133 -14.97 10.66 5.36
C ALA A 133 -15.98 9.53 5.62
N VAL A 134 -15.87 8.84 6.77
CA VAL A 134 -16.82 7.78 7.17
C VAL A 134 -18.21 8.37 7.38
N SER A 135 -18.32 9.48 8.11
CA SER A 135 -19.59 10.16 8.38
C SER A 135 -20.26 10.61 7.09
N PHE A 136 -19.51 11.25 6.19
CA PHE A 136 -20.01 11.70 4.90
C PHE A 136 -20.54 10.53 4.04
N LEU A 137 -19.75 9.46 3.89
CA LEU A 137 -20.13 8.31 3.06
C LEU A 137 -21.31 7.51 3.63
N THR A 138 -21.55 7.58 4.94
CA THR A 138 -22.62 6.82 5.61
C THR A 138 -23.95 7.58 5.61
N ARG A 139 -24.02 8.82 5.13
CA ARG A 139 -25.28 9.55 4.94
C ARG A 139 -26.16 8.84 3.91
N ASP A 140 -27.48 8.85 4.13
CA ASP A 140 -28.45 8.17 3.26
C ASP A 140 -28.48 8.74 1.83
N GLU A 141 -28.12 10.01 1.66
CA GLU A 141 -27.97 10.66 0.36
C GLU A 141 -26.80 10.08 -0.46
N ASN A 142 -25.71 9.69 0.23
CA ASN A 142 -24.46 9.24 -0.40
C ASN A 142 -24.37 7.72 -0.53
N SER A 143 -25.04 6.99 0.37
CA SER A 143 -25.17 5.55 0.31
C SER A 143 -26.49 5.08 0.88
N ARG A 144 -27.06 4.00 0.35
CA ARG A 144 -28.26 3.36 0.89
C ARG A 144 -27.93 2.05 1.61
N LEU A 145 -28.68 1.73 2.66
CA LEU A 145 -28.61 0.44 3.34
C LEU A 145 -29.35 -0.62 2.52
N LEU A 146 -28.73 -1.79 2.37
CA LEU A 146 -29.44 -2.94 1.81
C LEU A 146 -30.27 -3.61 2.93
N PRO A 147 -31.53 -4.01 2.67
CA PRO A 147 -32.42 -4.56 3.69
C PRO A 147 -32.17 -6.05 4.01
N GLY A 148 -31.42 -6.77 3.17
CA GLY A 148 -31.29 -8.22 3.29
C GLY A 148 -30.48 -8.68 4.50
N LYS A 149 -30.95 -9.75 5.17
CA LYS A 149 -30.22 -10.41 6.27
C LYS A 149 -28.85 -10.97 5.85
N LYS A 150 -28.73 -11.34 4.58
CA LYS A 150 -27.48 -11.81 3.96
C LYS A 150 -26.57 -10.65 3.50
N ASP A 151 -27.06 -9.42 3.45
CA ASP A 151 -26.32 -8.24 3.03
C ASP A 151 -25.46 -7.68 4.17
N THR A 152 -24.60 -8.51 4.72
CA THR A 152 -23.67 -8.14 5.80
C THR A 152 -22.24 -8.39 5.35
N ILE A 153 -21.34 -7.49 5.72
CA ILE A 153 -19.90 -7.63 5.44
C ILE A 153 -19.19 -7.75 6.78
N THR A 154 -18.32 -8.75 6.89
CA THR A 154 -17.47 -8.98 8.07
C THR A 154 -16.02 -8.72 7.69
N LYS A 155 -15.37 -7.82 8.44
CA LYS A 155 -13.93 -7.57 8.32
C LYS A 155 -13.34 -7.39 9.71
N ASN A 156 -12.19 -8.01 9.98
CA ASN A 156 -11.51 -7.93 11.28
C ASN A 156 -12.43 -8.28 12.47
N LYS A 157 -13.22 -9.35 12.34
CA LYS A 157 -14.23 -9.79 13.36
C LYS A 157 -15.35 -8.78 13.63
N VAL A 158 -15.47 -7.70 12.86
CA VAL A 158 -16.57 -6.74 12.96
C VAL A 158 -17.55 -6.97 11.81
N LYS A 159 -18.78 -7.35 12.15
CA LYS A 159 -19.89 -7.52 11.20
C LYS A 159 -20.71 -6.24 11.13
N LYS A 160 -20.98 -5.75 9.92
CA LYS A 160 -21.81 -4.55 9.66
C LYS A 160 -22.77 -4.81 8.50
N GLN A 161 -23.93 -4.16 8.53
CA GLN A 161 -24.87 -4.15 7.40
C GLN A 161 -24.20 -3.46 6.21
N ARG A 162 -24.33 -4.04 5.03
CA ARG A 162 -23.77 -3.52 3.79
C ARG A 162 -24.55 -2.27 3.36
N ARG A 163 -23.79 -1.26 2.95
CA ARG A 163 -24.29 -0.04 2.31
C ARG A 163 -23.75 0.03 0.88
N VAL A 164 -24.56 0.53 -0.03
CA VAL A 164 -24.23 0.69 -1.44
C VAL A 164 -24.20 2.17 -1.78
N LEU A 165 -23.14 2.62 -2.45
CA LEU A 165 -23.01 4.01 -2.89
C LEU A 165 -24.08 4.36 -3.91
N THR A 166 -24.68 5.55 -3.77
CA THR A 166 -25.71 6.06 -4.69
C THR A 166 -25.08 6.66 -5.96
N LYS A 167 -23.88 7.23 -5.82
CA LYS A 167 -23.10 7.89 -6.90
C LYS A 167 -21.69 7.29 -6.98
N PRO A 168 -21.01 7.43 -8.13
CA PRO A 168 -19.61 7.00 -8.23
C PRO A 168 -18.74 7.76 -7.22
N LEU A 169 -17.69 7.10 -6.74
CA LEU A 169 -16.83 7.62 -5.68
C LEU A 169 -16.09 8.91 -6.09
N THR A 170 -15.89 9.11 -7.40
CA THR A 170 -15.30 10.32 -7.99
C THR A 170 -16.18 11.55 -7.78
N GLU A 171 -17.48 11.45 -8.05
CA GLU A 171 -18.44 12.53 -7.81
C GLU A 171 -18.61 12.81 -6.31
N LEU A 172 -18.71 11.76 -5.51
CA LEU A 172 -18.80 11.89 -4.05
C LEU A 172 -17.55 12.55 -3.45
N HIS A 173 -16.38 12.36 -4.05
CA HIS A 173 -15.15 13.04 -3.63
C HIS A 173 -15.19 14.54 -3.92
N ALA A 174 -15.72 14.95 -5.08
CA ALA A 174 -15.91 16.35 -5.43
C ALA A 174 -16.87 17.03 -4.44
N LEU A 175 -18.01 16.37 -4.14
CA LEU A 175 -18.99 16.83 -3.15
C LEU A 175 -18.40 16.89 -1.73
N TYR A 176 -17.64 15.88 -1.33
CA TYR A 176 -16.96 15.89 -0.03
C TYR A 176 -16.04 17.11 0.12
N ASN A 177 -15.25 17.41 -0.92
CA ASN A 177 -14.32 18.54 -0.85
C ASN A 177 -15.01 19.91 -0.93
N SER A 178 -16.21 20.01 -1.54
CA SER A 178 -16.99 21.26 -1.55
C SER A 178 -17.61 21.54 -0.18
N GLU A 179 -18.15 20.53 0.50
CA GLU A 179 -18.79 20.68 1.82
C GLU A 179 -17.79 20.82 2.98
N MET A 180 -16.63 20.17 2.88
CA MET A 180 -15.71 20.04 4.01
C MET A 180 -14.75 21.23 4.15
N LYS A 181 -14.41 21.54 5.41
CA LYS A 181 -13.37 22.51 5.77
C LYS A 181 -12.04 22.17 5.07
N LYS A 182 -11.28 23.20 4.68
CA LYS A 182 -9.97 23.05 3.99
C LYS A 182 -9.01 22.07 4.71
N SER A 183 -8.99 22.05 6.04
CA SER A 183 -8.15 21.14 6.83
C SER A 183 -8.52 19.65 6.69
N LEU A 184 -9.79 19.36 6.40
CA LEU A 184 -10.36 18.01 6.28
C LEU A 184 -10.48 17.54 4.83
N ARG A 185 -10.17 18.40 3.85
CA ARG A 185 -10.11 18.02 2.44
C ARG A 185 -9.10 16.89 2.23
N LEU A 186 -9.43 16.02 1.28
CA LEU A 186 -8.65 14.85 0.95
C LEU A 186 -8.39 14.81 -0.54
N SER A 187 -7.26 14.24 -0.95
CA SER A 187 -7.10 13.80 -2.34
C SER A 187 -8.00 12.59 -2.61
N TYR A 188 -8.34 12.35 -3.88
CA TYR A 188 -9.18 11.20 -4.25
C TYR A 188 -8.65 9.88 -3.68
N ARG A 189 -7.34 9.63 -3.83
CA ARG A 189 -6.67 8.42 -3.29
C ARG A 189 -6.82 8.31 -1.77
N GLN A 190 -6.71 9.43 -1.05
CA GLN A 190 -6.84 9.46 0.41
C GLN A 190 -8.28 9.24 0.87
N PHE A 191 -9.26 9.76 0.12
CA PHE A 191 -10.68 9.58 0.33
C PHE A 191 -11.08 8.12 0.10
N ALA A 192 -10.71 7.56 -1.05
CA ALA A 192 -11.01 6.17 -1.40
C ALA A 192 -10.41 5.16 -0.38
N ARG A 193 -9.19 5.39 0.10
CA ARG A 193 -8.57 4.56 1.15
C ARG A 193 -9.29 4.64 2.51
N ARG A 194 -10.01 5.73 2.78
CA ARG A 194 -10.75 5.94 4.04
C ARG A 194 -12.19 5.45 3.97
N ARG A 195 -12.64 4.96 2.81
CA ARG A 195 -13.96 4.34 2.64
C ARG A 195 -14.14 3.20 3.66
N PRO A 196 -15.23 3.21 4.46
CA PRO A 196 -15.54 2.10 5.36
C PRO A 196 -15.72 0.80 4.57
N PHE A 197 -15.30 -0.34 5.12
CA PHE A 197 -15.36 -1.63 4.42
C PHE A 197 -16.79 -2.11 4.12
N TYR A 198 -17.77 -1.63 4.88
CA TYR A 198 -19.19 -1.97 4.70
C TYR A 198 -19.90 -1.05 3.70
N VAL A 199 -19.22 -0.02 3.18
CA VAL A 199 -19.72 0.84 2.09
C VAL A 199 -19.07 0.39 0.79
N THR A 200 -19.88 -0.15 -0.12
CA THR A 200 -19.44 -0.77 -1.37
C THR A 200 -20.02 -0.07 -2.60
N GLU A 201 -19.38 -0.25 -3.74
CA GLU A 201 -19.96 0.15 -5.03
C GLU A 201 -21.17 -0.73 -5.39
N PRO A 202 -22.15 -0.17 -6.13
CA PRO A 202 -23.31 -0.92 -6.59
C PRO A 202 -22.91 -2.04 -7.55
N LYS A 203 -23.45 -3.23 -7.30
CA LYS A 203 -23.39 -4.39 -8.19
C LYS A 203 -24.71 -4.52 -8.95
N THR A 204 -24.73 -5.31 -10.02
CA THR A 204 -25.95 -5.60 -10.80
C THR A 204 -27.08 -6.15 -9.93
N LYS A 205 -26.76 -6.97 -8.93
CA LYS A 205 -27.72 -7.55 -7.98
C LYS A 205 -28.32 -6.52 -7.03
N ASP A 206 -27.68 -5.36 -6.88
CA ASP A 206 -28.17 -4.30 -6.01
C ASP A 206 -29.19 -3.41 -6.74
N ARG A 207 -29.49 -3.62 -8.02
CA ARG A 207 -30.49 -2.80 -8.72
C ARG A 207 -31.87 -2.98 -8.08
N ASP A 208 -32.56 -1.86 -7.83
CA ASP A 208 -33.94 -1.86 -7.29
C ASP A 208 -35.00 -2.11 -8.39
N THR A 209 -34.59 -2.74 -9.50
CA THR A 209 -35.45 -3.10 -10.64
C THR A 209 -35.41 -4.61 -10.81
N CYS A 210 -36.57 -5.30 -10.82
CA CYS A 210 -36.60 -6.72 -11.18
C CYS A 210 -36.28 -6.85 -12.67
N ALA A 211 -35.20 -7.55 -13.00
CA ALA A 211 -34.91 -8.05 -14.34
C ALA A 211 -35.09 -9.58 -14.36
N CYS A 212 -36.09 -10.05 -13.62
CA CYS A 212 -36.42 -11.45 -13.52
C CYS A 212 -37.23 -11.88 -14.75
N MET A 213 -37.06 -13.13 -15.14
CA MET A 213 -37.71 -13.74 -16.30
C MET A 213 -39.23 -13.53 -16.31
N GLU A 214 -39.88 -13.65 -15.16
CA GLU A 214 -41.34 -13.49 -15.03
C GLU A 214 -41.79 -12.06 -15.40
N HIS A 215 -41.14 -11.03 -14.83
CA HIS A 215 -41.46 -9.64 -15.16
C HIS A 215 -41.16 -9.32 -16.63
N GLU A 216 -40.08 -9.86 -17.19
CA GLU A 216 -39.73 -9.65 -18.59
C GLU A 216 -40.73 -10.33 -19.53
N ASN A 217 -41.16 -11.56 -19.22
CA ASN A 217 -42.17 -12.28 -20.01
C ASN A 217 -43.53 -11.57 -19.97
N VAL A 218 -43.94 -11.05 -18.80
CA VAL A 218 -45.16 -10.24 -18.70
C VAL A 218 -45.04 -8.97 -19.57
N HIS A 219 -43.86 -8.34 -19.61
CA HIS A 219 -43.62 -7.18 -20.47
C HIS A 219 -43.69 -7.54 -21.96
N LEU A 220 -43.09 -8.66 -22.38
CA LEU A 220 -43.16 -9.16 -23.77
C LEU A 220 -44.60 -9.46 -24.18
N LEU A 221 -45.38 -10.10 -23.31
CA LEU A 221 -46.80 -10.39 -23.54
C LEU A 221 -47.62 -9.09 -23.67
N ALA A 222 -47.47 -8.16 -22.73
CA ALA A 222 -48.18 -6.88 -22.75
C ALA A 222 -47.87 -6.07 -24.03
N ASN A 223 -46.62 -6.05 -24.47
CA ASN A 223 -46.24 -5.41 -25.72
C ASN A 223 -46.92 -6.05 -26.94
N LYS A 224 -47.02 -7.39 -26.97
CA LYS A 224 -47.71 -8.08 -28.06
C LYS A 224 -49.21 -7.79 -28.07
N LEU A 225 -49.87 -7.86 -26.91
CA LEU A 225 -51.29 -7.57 -26.80
C LEU A 225 -51.61 -6.10 -27.16
N TYR A 226 -50.74 -5.16 -26.76
CA TYR A 226 -50.84 -3.77 -27.19
C TYR A 226 -50.67 -3.61 -28.71
N SER A 227 -49.72 -4.34 -29.33
CA SER A 227 -49.53 -4.30 -30.79
C SER A 227 -50.73 -4.85 -31.59
N ARG A 228 -51.57 -5.66 -30.95
CA ARG A 228 -52.83 -6.18 -31.49
C ARG A 228 -54.04 -5.33 -31.11
N GLU A 229 -53.81 -4.18 -30.48
CA GLU A 229 -54.84 -3.25 -30.00
C GLU A 229 -55.81 -3.88 -28.98
N LEU A 230 -55.43 -5.02 -28.39
CA LEU A 230 -56.20 -5.71 -27.34
C LEU A 230 -55.99 -5.05 -25.97
N LEU A 231 -54.86 -4.37 -25.77
CA LEU A 231 -54.58 -3.56 -24.59
C LEU A 231 -54.45 -2.09 -24.97
N LYS A 232 -54.95 -1.21 -24.09
CA LYS A 232 -54.83 0.25 -24.24
C LYS A 232 -53.43 0.78 -23.89
N THR A 233 -52.65 0.01 -23.13
CA THR A 233 -51.36 0.46 -22.58
C THR A 233 -50.37 -0.68 -22.54
N LYS A 234 -49.09 -0.39 -22.83
CA LYS A 234 -47.96 -1.32 -22.64
C LYS A 234 -47.33 -1.24 -21.24
N SER A 235 -47.68 -0.21 -20.47
CA SER A 235 -47.10 0.02 -19.14
C SER A 235 -47.69 -0.95 -18.12
N ILE A 236 -46.87 -1.83 -17.56
CA ILE A 236 -47.32 -2.78 -16.53
C ILE A 236 -47.88 -2.06 -15.31
N SER A 237 -47.30 -0.91 -14.93
CA SER A 237 -47.81 -0.11 -13.80
C SER A 237 -49.23 0.42 -14.05
N GLU A 238 -49.55 0.77 -15.30
CA GLU A 238 -50.91 1.20 -15.68
C GLU A 238 -51.87 0.02 -15.74
N LEU A 239 -51.42 -1.14 -16.27
CA LEU A 239 -52.19 -2.39 -16.23
C LEU A 239 -52.53 -2.79 -14.80
N LEU A 240 -51.56 -2.72 -13.87
CA LEU A 240 -51.79 -2.95 -12.45
C LEU A 240 -52.83 -1.98 -11.88
N GLY A 241 -52.74 -0.69 -12.22
CA GLY A 241 -53.72 0.31 -11.79
C GLY A 241 -55.16 0.04 -12.25
N MET A 242 -55.36 -0.74 -13.32
CA MET A 242 -56.69 -1.16 -13.77
C MET A 242 -57.26 -2.31 -12.95
N ILE A 243 -56.43 -3.16 -12.35
CA ILE A 243 -56.86 -4.38 -11.65
C ILE A 243 -56.78 -4.30 -10.13
N VAL A 244 -56.02 -3.34 -9.58
CA VAL A 244 -55.90 -3.16 -8.12
C VAL A 244 -56.25 -1.74 -7.70
N CYS A 245 -56.96 -1.60 -6.58
CA CYS A 245 -57.29 -0.27 -6.03
C CYS A 245 -56.05 0.51 -5.57
N ASP A 246 -55.06 -0.19 -5.00
CA ASP A 246 -53.81 0.41 -4.54
C ASP A 246 -52.64 -0.57 -4.74
N PRO A 247 -51.71 -0.28 -5.67
CA PRO A 247 -50.56 -1.15 -5.94
C PRO A 247 -49.52 -1.16 -4.80
N LYS A 248 -49.60 -0.24 -3.84
CA LYS A 248 -48.74 -0.27 -2.64
C LYS A 248 -49.32 -1.14 -1.53
N ASN A 249 -50.61 -1.47 -1.60
CA ASN A 249 -51.28 -2.29 -0.62
C ASN A 249 -51.12 -3.78 -0.95
N LYS A 250 -50.44 -4.50 -0.07
CA LYS A 250 -50.21 -5.93 -0.19
C LYS A 250 -51.50 -6.73 -0.37
N ALA A 251 -52.57 -6.41 0.36
CA ALA A 251 -53.83 -7.15 0.26
C ALA A 251 -54.51 -7.02 -1.11
N CYS A 252 -54.27 -5.91 -1.82
CA CYS A 252 -54.77 -5.73 -3.19
C CYS A 252 -53.94 -6.56 -4.18
N MET A 253 -52.61 -6.51 -4.07
CA MET A 253 -51.70 -7.30 -4.92
C MET A 253 -51.88 -8.80 -4.73
N ASP A 254 -52.10 -9.27 -3.49
CA ASP A 254 -52.38 -10.68 -3.18
C ASP A 254 -53.82 -11.12 -3.53
N ARG A 255 -54.63 -10.23 -4.14
CA ARG A 255 -56.05 -10.46 -4.51
C ARG A 255 -57.00 -10.86 -3.36
N VAL A 256 -56.64 -10.51 -2.12
CA VAL A 256 -57.48 -10.73 -0.92
C VAL A 256 -58.43 -9.54 -0.66
N CYS A 257 -58.22 -8.43 -1.36
CA CYS A 257 -59.05 -7.22 -1.22
C CYS A 257 -60.47 -7.44 -1.74
N ALA A 258 -61.47 -7.27 -0.88
CA ALA A 258 -62.89 -7.41 -1.25
C ALA A 258 -63.37 -6.45 -2.37
N LYS A 259 -62.62 -5.38 -2.66
CA LYS A 259 -62.99 -4.38 -3.68
C LYS A 259 -62.49 -4.73 -5.09
N CYS A 260 -61.28 -5.27 -5.22
CA CYS A 260 -60.64 -5.50 -6.52
C CYS A 260 -60.21 -6.96 -6.75
N CYS A 261 -60.62 -7.89 -5.88
CA CYS A 261 -60.31 -9.31 -6.04
C CYS A 261 -60.88 -9.91 -7.33
N PHE A 262 -61.95 -9.33 -7.88
CA PHE A 262 -62.58 -9.76 -9.12
C PHE A 262 -62.31 -8.83 -10.31
N GLU A 263 -61.46 -7.81 -10.15
CA GLU A 263 -61.19 -6.86 -11.21
C GLU A 263 -60.16 -7.47 -12.19
N GLU A 264 -60.57 -7.56 -13.45
CA GLU A 264 -59.79 -8.16 -14.53
C GLU A 264 -59.61 -7.17 -15.69
N VAL A 265 -58.55 -7.38 -16.46
CA VAL A 265 -58.29 -6.55 -17.64
C VAL A 265 -59.31 -6.93 -18.71
N GLN A 266 -60.14 -5.96 -19.10
CA GLN A 266 -61.13 -6.14 -20.14
C GLN A 266 -60.46 -6.10 -21.51
N PHE A 267 -60.71 -7.13 -22.32
CA PHE A 267 -60.27 -7.21 -23.71
C PHE A 267 -61.45 -6.89 -24.65
N PRO A 268 -61.22 -6.18 -25.76
CA PRO A 268 -62.25 -5.99 -26.77
C PRO A 268 -62.63 -7.34 -27.39
N GLU A 269 -63.93 -7.58 -27.60
CA GLU A 269 -64.41 -8.72 -28.37
C GLU A 269 -64.02 -8.53 -29.84
N THR A 270 -63.06 -9.34 -30.31
CA THR A 270 -62.66 -9.39 -31.73
C THR A 270 -63.17 -10.67 -32.37
N GLU A 271 -63.80 -10.55 -33.55
CA GLU A 271 -64.34 -11.68 -34.32
C GLU A 271 -63.27 -12.44 -35.14
N SER A 272 -62.02 -11.99 -35.10
CA SER A 272 -60.94 -12.48 -35.96
C SER A 272 -60.04 -13.49 -35.24
N SER A 273 -60.30 -14.78 -35.50
CA SER A 273 -59.52 -15.94 -35.03
C SER A 273 -58.12 -16.02 -35.64
N THR A 274 -57.33 -14.97 -35.47
CA THR A 274 -55.95 -14.93 -35.94
C THR A 274 -55.04 -15.33 -34.80
N GLU A 275 -54.44 -16.52 -34.92
CA GLU A 275 -53.45 -16.99 -33.95
C GLU A 275 -52.35 -15.93 -33.76
N VAL A 276 -52.05 -15.62 -32.49
CA VAL A 276 -51.04 -14.63 -32.12
C VAL A 276 -49.82 -15.36 -31.55
N THR A 277 -48.67 -15.16 -32.20
CA THR A 277 -47.38 -15.62 -31.70
C THR A 277 -46.68 -14.50 -30.91
N TRP A 278 -46.11 -14.89 -29.77
CA TRP A 278 -45.31 -14.01 -28.92
C TRP A 278 -44.07 -14.75 -28.39
N GLU A 279 -43.10 -13.96 -27.93
CA GLU A 279 -41.79 -14.43 -27.47
C GLU A 279 -41.74 -14.42 -25.95
N GLN A 280 -41.18 -15.48 -25.37
CA GLN A 280 -40.93 -15.55 -23.93
C GLN A 280 -39.54 -16.13 -23.64
N TRP A 281 -38.93 -15.64 -22.57
CA TRP A 281 -37.74 -16.22 -21.99
C TRP A 281 -38.09 -17.53 -21.28
N LYS A 282 -37.36 -18.60 -21.60
CA LYS A 282 -37.42 -19.89 -20.90
C LYS A 282 -36.06 -20.23 -20.30
N ARG A 283 -36.06 -20.90 -19.15
CA ARG A 283 -34.81 -21.44 -18.58
C ARG A 283 -34.45 -22.71 -19.33
N VAL A 284 -33.28 -22.73 -19.95
CA VAL A 284 -32.74 -23.93 -20.60
C VAL A 284 -31.62 -24.46 -19.71
N THR A 285 -31.81 -25.64 -19.12
CA THR A 285 -30.73 -26.33 -18.40
C THR A 285 -29.82 -27.02 -19.42
N SER A 286 -28.78 -26.33 -19.86
CA SER A 286 -27.74 -26.94 -20.69
C SER A 286 -26.82 -27.79 -19.83
N THR A 287 -26.61 -29.06 -20.20
CA THR A 287 -25.64 -29.97 -19.57
C THR A 287 -24.17 -29.59 -19.82
N MET A 288 -23.90 -28.46 -20.48
CA MET A 288 -22.58 -27.83 -20.47
C MET A 288 -22.68 -26.40 -19.92
N LYS A 289 -21.88 -26.14 -18.89
CA LYS A 289 -21.81 -24.89 -18.11
C LYS A 289 -21.88 -23.63 -18.97
N MET A 290 -23.09 -23.11 -19.12
CA MET A 290 -23.45 -21.70 -19.21
C MET A 290 -24.99 -21.69 -19.26
N ASP A 291 -25.63 -21.10 -18.26
CA ASP A 291 -27.07 -20.83 -18.30
C ASP A 291 -27.30 -19.76 -19.38
N ILE A 292 -27.53 -20.20 -20.61
CA ILE A 292 -27.91 -19.35 -21.74
C ILE A 292 -29.43 -19.25 -21.70
N CYS A 293 -29.95 -18.02 -21.61
CA CYS A 293 -31.35 -17.77 -21.88
C CYS A 293 -31.51 -17.68 -23.41
N GLU A 294 -32.21 -18.64 -24.00
CA GLU A 294 -32.57 -18.63 -25.41
C GLU A 294 -33.99 -18.08 -25.59
N MET A 295 -34.20 -17.29 -26.64
CA MET A 295 -35.49 -16.77 -27.04
C MET A 295 -36.22 -17.87 -27.83
N PHE A 296 -37.30 -18.39 -27.27
CA PHE A 296 -38.15 -19.37 -27.95
C PHE A 296 -39.48 -18.73 -28.35
N VAL A 297 -39.88 -18.99 -29.59
CA VAL A 297 -41.23 -18.74 -30.07
C VAL A 297 -42.05 -19.98 -29.73
N LEU A 298 -43.22 -19.79 -29.10
CA LEU A 298 -44.44 -20.62 -29.13
C LEU A 298 -45.09 -20.78 -27.76
N GLU A 299 -46.27 -20.15 -27.64
CA GLU A 299 -47.42 -20.63 -26.87
C GLU A 299 -48.69 -20.01 -27.50
N GLN A 300 -49.65 -20.85 -27.90
CA GLN A 300 -50.90 -20.44 -28.55
C GLN A 300 -51.91 -19.99 -27.48
N VAL A 301 -52.58 -18.86 -27.71
CA VAL A 301 -53.74 -18.43 -26.92
C VAL A 301 -54.99 -18.73 -27.75
N PRO A 302 -55.77 -19.79 -27.45
CA PRO A 302 -57.05 -20.02 -28.10
C PRO A 302 -58.11 -19.03 -27.61
N GLU A 303 -58.88 -18.46 -28.54
CA GLU A 303 -59.95 -17.46 -28.32
C GLU A 303 -61.21 -17.98 -27.62
N ALA A 304 -61.22 -19.24 -27.16
CA ALA A 304 -62.23 -19.66 -26.21
C ALA A 304 -61.84 -19.15 -24.81
N CYS A 305 -62.28 -17.95 -24.46
CA CYS A 305 -62.27 -17.43 -23.09
C CYS A 305 -63.13 -18.32 -22.17
N ASN A 306 -62.59 -19.49 -21.83
CA ASN A 306 -62.82 -20.19 -20.58
C ASN A 306 -61.50 -20.84 -20.11
N VAL A 307 -60.38 -20.29 -20.56
CA VAL A 307 -59.09 -20.57 -19.95
C VAL A 307 -59.04 -19.66 -18.74
N HIS A 308 -59.05 -20.31 -17.58
CA HIS A 308 -58.62 -19.79 -16.29
C HIS A 308 -57.16 -19.31 -16.40
N CYS A 309 -56.90 -18.32 -17.25
CA CYS A 309 -55.59 -17.70 -17.45
C CYS A 309 -55.47 -16.64 -16.35
N THR A 310 -55.40 -17.13 -15.12
CA THR A 310 -55.08 -16.32 -13.98
C THR A 310 -53.67 -15.77 -14.23
N LEU A 311 -53.57 -14.51 -14.62
CA LEU A 311 -52.38 -13.69 -14.39
C LEU A 311 -52.23 -13.58 -12.86
N THR A 312 -51.77 -14.67 -12.25
CA THR A 312 -51.29 -14.68 -10.87
C THR A 312 -50.00 -13.87 -10.86
N PHE A 313 -50.12 -12.65 -10.35
CA PHE A 313 -48.98 -11.83 -9.92
C PHE A 313 -48.41 -12.35 -8.61
#